data_AF-A0A0H5CZ28-F1
#
_entry.id   AF-A0A0H5CZ28-F1
#
_cell.length_a   1.000
_cell.length_b   1.000
_cell.length_c   1.000
_cell.angle_alpha   90.00
_cell.angle_beta   90.00
_cell.angle_gamma   90.00
#
_symmetry.space_group_name_H-M   'P 1'
#
loop_
_entity.id
_entity.type
_entity.pdbx_description
1 polymer ?
#
loop_
_entity_poly.entity_id
_entity_poly.type
_entity_poly.pdbx_seq_one_letter_code
_entity_poly.pdbx_strand_id
1 'polypeptide(L)'
;MTAWHAHLEPHLRDRPEAIAFRDSLGEIWSFAALDRACGDLAALLASAGVRPRDRVVVLCENACVTVAALFAISRLGAVAVPVNARMQGGEIDRILSHAAPRIVLMTSAASKEAEDHAKRLQAAHGGTRWEGCFGCLDVAFLPETGATDGGDVPQDLAVLLYTTGTTGDPKGVMLGHRNLAFGGGASAQLRGMTARDVVYGTLPLSHVFGLASVLTASVMIGAEVRLEARFSAQKFYEALRSGITLVSAVPQMHALVMQYAKEQGLQSLGSPDLRYVSSGAAPLDPDWKTRAEAFYGVALQNGYGMTEATAGICATRSAIGDPDVSVAPPLRGVEVRWAQIV
;
A
#
# COMPACT_ATOMS: atom_id res chain seq x y z
N MET A 1 -20.96 -1.62 10.34
CA MET A 1 -19.97 -1.71 9.25
C MET A 1 -18.65 -2.12 9.88
N THR A 2 -17.93 -3.09 9.32
CA THR A 2 -16.65 -3.55 9.88
C THR A 2 -15.55 -2.54 9.55
N ALA A 3 -14.83 -2.06 10.55
CA ALA A 3 -13.70 -1.16 10.35
C ALA A 3 -12.53 -1.88 9.68
N TRP A 4 -11.74 -1.15 8.90
CA TRP A 4 -10.63 -1.73 8.12
C TRP A 4 -9.62 -2.50 8.99
N HIS A 5 -9.24 -1.94 10.15
CA HIS A 5 -8.32 -2.60 11.08
C HIS A 5 -8.88 -3.88 11.72
N ALA A 6 -10.22 -4.04 11.79
CA ALA A 6 -10.85 -5.21 12.39
C ALA A 6 -10.64 -6.48 11.55
N HIS A 7 -10.20 -6.36 10.29
CA HIS A 7 -9.77 -7.51 9.49
C HIS A 7 -8.52 -8.21 10.03
N LEU A 8 -7.83 -7.65 11.02
CA LEU A 8 -6.77 -8.34 11.77
C LEU A 8 -7.32 -9.36 12.78
N GLU A 9 -8.53 -9.14 13.31
CA GLU A 9 -9.09 -9.93 14.43
C GLU A 9 -9.14 -11.44 14.19
N PRO A 10 -9.54 -11.94 13.00
CA PRO A 10 -9.53 -13.39 12.75
C PRO A 10 -8.13 -13.99 12.87
N HIS A 11 -7.10 -13.27 12.38
CA HIS A 11 -5.72 -13.75 12.43
C HIS A 11 -5.14 -13.67 13.84
N LEU A 12 -5.52 -12.67 14.61
CA LEU A 12 -5.13 -12.56 16.02
C LEU A 12 -5.70 -13.68 16.87
N ARG A 13 -6.95 -14.09 16.60
CA ARG A 13 -7.59 -15.19 17.32
C ARG A 13 -7.04 -16.55 16.88
N ASP A 14 -6.89 -16.77 15.58
CA ASP A 14 -6.70 -18.11 15.04
C ASP A 14 -5.21 -18.43 14.75
N ARG A 15 -4.37 -17.41 14.46
CA ARG A 15 -2.96 -17.56 14.06
C ARG A 15 -2.06 -16.39 14.53
N PRO A 16 -2.05 -16.02 15.82
CA PRO A 16 -1.35 -14.81 16.31
C PRO A 16 0.16 -14.80 16.01
N GLU A 17 0.79 -15.97 16.01
CA GLU A 17 2.23 -16.12 15.78
C GLU A 17 2.60 -16.31 14.30
N ALA A 18 1.63 -16.36 13.38
CA ALA A 18 1.92 -16.38 11.96
C ALA A 18 2.52 -15.04 11.53
N ILE A 19 3.52 -15.09 10.64
CA ILE A 19 4.21 -13.91 10.14
C ILE A 19 3.25 -13.13 9.25
N ALA A 20 3.07 -11.85 9.59
CA ALA A 20 2.24 -10.92 8.84
C ALA A 20 3.11 -10.07 7.90
N PHE A 21 4.19 -9.47 8.43
CA PHE A 21 5.03 -8.54 7.69
C PHE A 21 6.51 -8.77 7.96
N ARG A 22 7.32 -8.57 6.92
CA ARG A 22 8.76 -8.39 7.02
C ARG A 22 9.14 -7.15 6.24
N ASP A 23 10.21 -6.46 6.60
CA ASP A 23 10.68 -5.33 5.81
C ASP A 23 12.19 -5.27 5.57
N SER A 24 12.60 -4.30 4.76
CA SER A 24 14.00 -4.05 4.40
C SER A 24 14.86 -3.49 5.54
N LEU A 25 14.26 -3.16 6.69
CA LEU A 25 14.98 -2.75 7.92
C LEU A 25 15.34 -3.95 8.80
N GLY A 26 14.90 -5.16 8.41
CA GLY A 26 15.16 -6.40 9.15
C GLY A 26 14.07 -6.76 10.14
N GLU A 27 12.96 -6.02 10.17
CA GLU A 27 11.82 -6.33 11.02
C GLU A 27 11.07 -7.56 10.52
N ILE A 28 10.61 -8.39 11.46
CA ILE A 28 9.76 -9.56 11.20
C ILE A 28 8.65 -9.56 12.24
N TRP A 29 7.43 -9.25 11.82
CA TRP A 29 6.27 -9.12 12.71
C TRP A 29 5.26 -10.23 12.45
N SER A 30 4.90 -10.94 13.51
CA SER A 30 3.68 -11.75 13.55
C SER A 30 2.43 -10.87 13.60
N PHE A 31 1.25 -11.45 13.40
CA PHE A 31 -0.01 -10.73 13.61
C PHE A 31 -0.10 -10.15 15.04
N ALA A 32 0.32 -10.89 16.06
CA ALA A 32 0.34 -10.40 17.43
C ALA A 32 1.36 -9.26 17.66
N ALA A 33 2.53 -9.31 17.01
CA ALA A 33 3.50 -8.22 17.07
C ALA A 33 2.96 -6.94 16.41
N LEU A 34 2.32 -7.08 15.24
CA LEU A 34 1.63 -5.97 14.56
C LEU A 34 0.53 -5.38 15.44
N ASP A 35 -0.28 -6.21 16.10
CA ASP A 35 -1.36 -5.71 16.97
C ASP A 35 -0.85 -4.91 18.16
N ARG A 36 0.23 -5.37 18.80
CA ARG A 36 0.91 -4.62 19.87
C ARG A 36 1.44 -3.28 19.36
N ALA A 37 2.13 -3.30 18.21
CA ALA A 37 2.64 -2.09 17.56
C ALA A 37 1.50 -1.08 17.23
N CYS A 38 0.37 -1.57 16.71
CA CYS A 38 -0.82 -0.76 16.46
C CYS A 38 -1.40 -0.16 17.75
N GLY A 39 -1.47 -0.95 18.83
CA GLY A 39 -2.02 -0.51 20.11
C GLY A 39 -1.16 0.56 20.78
N ASP A 40 0.15 0.34 20.80
CA ASP A 40 1.14 1.28 21.36
C ASP A 40 1.12 2.62 20.60
N LEU A 41 1.16 2.57 19.27
CA LEU A 41 1.10 3.78 18.45
C LEU A 41 -0.26 4.49 18.55
N ALA A 42 -1.37 3.77 18.69
CA ALA A 42 -2.68 4.37 18.93
C ALA A 42 -2.74 5.10 20.28
N ALA A 43 -2.11 4.55 21.33
CA ALA A 43 -2.02 5.21 22.63
C ALA A 43 -1.19 6.50 22.58
N LEU A 44 -0.07 6.50 21.85
CA LEU A 44 0.74 7.71 21.64
C LEU A 44 -0.01 8.78 20.84
N LEU A 45 -0.69 8.38 19.76
CA LEU A 45 -1.51 9.28 18.95
C LEU A 45 -2.64 9.93 19.78
N ALA A 46 -3.35 9.13 20.58
CA ALA A 46 -4.40 9.63 21.47
C ALA A 46 -3.83 10.59 22.54
N SER A 47 -2.69 10.24 23.14
CA SER A 47 -2.00 11.09 24.13
C SER A 47 -1.51 12.41 23.51
N ALA A 48 -1.19 12.41 22.22
CA ALA A 48 -0.84 13.58 21.45
C ALA A 48 -2.07 14.38 20.92
N GLY A 49 -3.28 14.00 21.33
CA GLY A 49 -4.50 14.75 21.03
C GLY A 49 -5.16 14.41 19.69
N VAL A 50 -4.78 13.29 19.05
CA VAL A 50 -5.52 12.79 17.87
C VAL A 50 -6.88 12.26 18.30
N ARG A 51 -7.92 12.71 17.61
CA ARG A 51 -9.33 12.36 17.86
C ARG A 51 -9.92 11.64 16.65
N PRO A 52 -11.06 10.94 16.81
CA PRO A 52 -11.81 10.42 15.68
C PRO A 52 -12.06 11.52 14.63
N ARG A 53 -11.86 11.18 13.36
CA ARG A 53 -11.96 12.05 12.18
C ARG A 53 -10.87 13.11 12.00
N ASP A 54 -9.88 13.17 12.89
CA ASP A 54 -8.66 13.93 12.61
C ASP A 54 -7.90 13.27 11.46
N ARG A 55 -7.26 14.08 10.61
CA ARG A 55 -6.34 13.57 9.59
C ARG A 55 -4.96 13.43 10.21
N VAL A 56 -4.33 12.28 10.01
CA VAL A 56 -2.94 12.02 10.38
C VAL A 56 -2.18 11.68 9.11
N VAL A 57 -1.22 12.54 8.74
CA VAL A 57 -0.36 12.29 7.59
C VAL A 57 0.73 11.32 7.99
N VAL A 58 1.00 10.33 7.14
CA VAL A 58 2.08 9.36 7.31
C VAL A 58 3.02 9.53 6.11
N LEU A 59 4.11 10.29 6.29
CA LEU A 59 5.19 10.42 5.31
C LEU A 59 6.05 9.16 5.38
N CYS A 60 5.80 8.24 4.46
CA CYS A 60 6.27 6.88 4.59
C CYS A 60 7.00 6.34 3.36
N GLU A 61 7.92 5.43 3.66
CA GLU A 61 8.32 4.33 2.78
C GLU A 61 7.53 3.05 3.15
N ASN A 62 7.67 1.99 2.37
CA ASN A 62 7.13 0.68 2.76
C ASN A 62 7.97 0.08 3.89
N ALA A 63 7.38 -0.03 5.08
CA ALA A 63 7.99 -0.63 6.27
C ALA A 63 6.90 -1.16 7.21
N CYS A 64 7.26 -2.05 8.14
CA CYS A 64 6.32 -2.61 9.12
C CYS A 64 5.68 -1.50 9.96
N VAL A 65 6.47 -0.51 10.39
CA VAL A 65 5.98 0.66 11.15
C VAL A 65 4.95 1.49 10.39
N THR A 66 5.04 1.57 9.05
CA THR A 66 4.02 2.22 8.21
C THR A 66 2.69 1.50 8.33
N VAL A 67 2.70 0.16 8.31
CA VAL A 67 1.49 -0.66 8.45
C VAL A 67 0.88 -0.47 9.84
N ALA A 68 1.68 -0.48 10.90
CA ALA A 68 1.21 -0.18 12.25
C ALA A 68 0.58 1.22 12.35
N ALA A 69 1.20 2.24 11.75
CA ALA A 69 0.65 3.60 11.74
C ALA A 69 -0.74 3.66 11.08
N LEU A 70 -0.90 3.06 9.90
CA LEU A 70 -2.17 3.05 9.18
C LEU A 70 -3.29 2.39 10.00
N PHE A 71 -3.02 1.25 10.64
CA PHE A 71 -4.02 0.55 11.45
C PHE A 71 -4.24 1.20 12.82
N ALA A 72 -3.23 1.78 13.45
CA ALA A 72 -3.37 2.56 14.68
C ALA A 72 -4.27 3.77 14.48
N ILE A 73 -4.06 4.53 13.40
CA ILE A 73 -4.91 5.66 13.01
C ILE A 73 -6.35 5.19 12.79
N SER A 74 -6.52 4.08 12.07
CA SER A 74 -7.85 3.50 11.85
C SER A 74 -8.54 3.05 13.15
N ARG A 75 -7.81 2.54 14.14
CA ARG A 75 -8.35 2.13 15.46
C ARG A 75 -8.88 3.31 16.27
N LEU A 76 -8.25 4.47 16.12
CA LEU A 76 -8.71 5.72 16.74
C LEU A 76 -9.93 6.33 16.02
N GLY A 77 -10.37 5.74 14.91
CA GLY A 77 -11.38 6.34 14.04
C GLY A 77 -10.88 7.62 13.36
N ALA A 78 -9.57 7.84 13.34
CA ALA A 78 -8.92 8.93 12.61
C ALA A 78 -8.68 8.52 11.15
N VAL A 79 -8.35 9.49 10.31
CA VAL A 79 -8.17 9.31 8.87
C VAL A 79 -6.68 9.31 8.54
N ALA A 80 -6.20 8.19 8.00
CA ALA A 80 -4.81 8.09 7.57
C ALA A 80 -4.61 8.77 6.22
N VAL A 81 -3.51 9.51 6.08
CA VAL A 81 -3.12 10.16 4.82
C VAL A 81 -1.69 9.72 4.48
N PRO A 82 -1.51 8.53 3.90
CA PRO A 82 -0.18 8.06 3.53
C PRO A 82 0.34 8.87 2.34
N VAL A 83 1.55 9.40 2.47
CA VAL A 83 2.21 10.23 1.46
C VAL A 83 3.61 9.67 1.24
N ASN A 84 4.00 9.57 -0.03
CA ASN A 84 5.32 9.03 -0.38
C ASN A 84 6.42 9.98 0.12
N ALA A 85 7.32 9.48 0.96
CA ALA A 85 8.44 10.25 1.50
C ALA A 85 9.43 10.77 0.44
N ARG A 86 9.32 10.32 -0.82
CA ARG A 86 10.17 10.75 -1.95
C ARG A 86 9.60 11.94 -2.73
N MET A 87 8.41 12.41 -2.38
CA MET A 87 7.85 13.63 -2.96
C MET A 87 8.67 14.84 -2.54
N GLN A 88 8.72 15.88 -3.37
CA GLN A 88 9.46 17.08 -3.01
C GLN A 88 8.75 17.83 -1.87
N GLY A 89 9.51 18.59 -1.07
CA GLY A 89 8.98 19.35 0.07
C GLY A 89 7.78 20.23 -0.28
N GLY A 90 7.83 20.94 -1.41
CA GLY A 90 6.71 21.79 -1.85
C GLY A 90 5.45 21.01 -2.28
N GLU A 91 5.57 19.74 -2.67
CA GLU A 91 4.41 18.88 -2.93
C GLU A 91 3.78 18.41 -1.62
N ILE A 92 4.62 18.03 -0.67
CA ILE A 92 4.20 17.66 0.69
C ILE A 92 3.49 18.84 1.34
N ASP A 93 4.04 20.06 1.27
CA ASP A 93 3.46 21.24 1.90
C ASP A 93 2.08 21.59 1.33
N ARG A 94 1.87 21.40 0.01
CA ARG A 94 0.55 21.52 -0.62
C ARG A 94 -0.44 20.48 -0.09
N ILE A 95 0.00 19.23 0.10
CA ILE A 95 -0.83 18.18 0.71
C ILE A 95 -1.15 18.54 2.17
N LEU A 96 -0.17 18.96 2.98
CA LEU A 96 -0.38 19.35 4.37
C LEU A 96 -1.37 20.52 4.49
N SER A 97 -1.24 21.52 3.63
CA SER A 97 -2.16 22.65 3.56
C SER A 97 -3.59 22.22 3.22
N HIS A 98 -3.77 21.34 2.22
CA HIS A 98 -5.09 20.84 1.83
C HIS A 98 -5.69 19.86 2.83
N ALA A 99 -4.89 18.95 3.40
CA ALA A 99 -5.35 17.93 4.34
C ALA A 99 -5.60 18.52 5.73
N ALA A 100 -4.89 19.59 6.10
CA ALA A 100 -4.86 20.18 7.43
C ALA A 100 -4.79 19.11 8.55
N PRO A 101 -3.74 18.26 8.58
CA PRO A 101 -3.65 17.17 9.53
C PRO A 101 -3.33 17.67 10.94
N ARG A 102 -3.77 16.92 11.95
CA ARG A 102 -3.38 17.16 13.35
C ARG A 102 -1.89 16.95 13.55
N ILE A 103 -1.38 15.85 13.01
CA ILE A 103 -0.01 15.37 13.19
C ILE A 103 0.51 14.80 11.88
N VAL A 104 1.82 14.92 11.68
CA VAL A 104 2.58 14.20 10.66
C VAL A 104 3.49 13.18 11.34
N LEU A 105 3.35 11.91 10.96
CA LEU A 105 4.27 10.81 11.30
C LEU A 105 5.25 10.61 10.14
N MET A 106 6.52 10.37 10.45
CA MET A 106 7.58 10.17 9.46
C MET A 106 8.39 8.91 9.76
N THR A 107 8.53 8.05 8.76
CA THR A 107 9.33 6.81 8.85
C THR A 107 10.81 7.11 8.64
N SER A 108 11.39 7.97 9.47
CA SER A 108 12.72 8.55 9.23
C SER A 108 13.86 7.55 9.26
N ALA A 109 13.67 6.39 9.91
CA ALA A 109 14.62 5.28 9.83
C ALA A 109 14.59 4.53 8.49
N ALA A 110 13.54 4.70 7.68
CA ALA A 110 13.34 3.93 6.46
C ALA A 110 14.04 4.50 5.21
N SER A 111 14.27 5.82 5.16
CA SER A 111 15.01 6.46 4.07
C SER A 111 15.54 7.85 4.46
N LYS A 112 16.55 8.30 3.71
CA LYS A 112 17.16 9.63 3.86
C LYS A 112 16.14 10.76 3.62
N GLU A 113 15.24 10.57 2.67
CA GLU A 113 14.20 11.54 2.31
C GLU A 113 13.19 11.68 3.45
N ALA A 114 12.78 10.57 4.08
CA ALA A 114 11.94 10.61 5.28
C ALA A 114 12.65 11.28 6.47
N GLU A 115 13.95 11.05 6.63
CA GLU A 115 14.78 11.74 7.64
C GLU A 115 14.87 13.25 7.39
N ASP A 116 15.09 13.66 6.14
CA ASP A 116 15.19 15.07 5.76
C ASP A 116 13.85 15.81 5.96
N HIS A 117 12.73 15.15 5.64
CA HIS A 117 11.41 15.70 5.92
C HIS A 117 11.12 15.83 7.42
N ALA A 118 11.55 14.87 8.24
CA ALA A 118 11.43 14.99 9.69
C ALA A 118 12.21 16.19 10.24
N LYS A 119 13.48 16.34 9.88
CA LYS A 119 14.29 17.50 10.30
C LYS A 119 13.62 18.81 9.90
N ARG A 120 13.14 18.91 8.66
CA ARG A 120 12.48 20.11 8.13
C ARG A 120 11.18 20.44 8.87
N LEU A 121 10.29 19.45 9.03
CA LEU A 121 8.97 19.67 9.63
C LEU A 121 9.05 19.88 11.14
N GLN A 122 9.94 19.17 11.85
CA GLN A 122 10.19 19.40 13.27
C GLN A 122 10.81 20.78 13.52
N ALA A 123 11.70 21.26 12.66
CA ALA A 123 12.25 22.61 12.76
C ALA A 123 11.18 23.69 12.54
N ALA A 124 10.21 23.45 11.65
CA ALA A 124 9.16 24.41 11.32
C ALA A 124 7.99 24.42 12.33
N HIS A 125 7.62 23.26 12.86
CA HIS A 125 6.38 23.09 13.65
C HIS A 125 6.61 22.58 15.07
N GLY A 126 7.86 22.25 15.43
CA GLY A 126 8.15 21.47 16.61
C GLY A 126 7.80 19.99 16.40
N GLY A 127 8.40 19.15 17.21
CA GLY A 127 8.21 17.72 17.12
C GLY A 127 9.20 16.95 17.97
N THR A 128 9.11 15.64 17.91
CA THR A 128 9.97 14.75 18.68
C THR A 128 10.09 13.40 18.00
N ARG A 129 10.89 12.51 18.56
CA ARG A 129 10.96 11.11 18.16
C ARG A 129 10.12 10.27 19.12
N TRP A 130 9.29 9.40 18.56
CA TRP A 130 8.56 8.38 19.28
C TRP A 130 9.21 7.03 19.09
N GLU A 131 9.31 6.29 20.18
CA GLU A 131 9.86 4.95 20.22
C GLU A 131 8.92 4.04 21.00
N GLY A 132 8.78 2.80 20.55
CA GLY A 132 7.90 1.82 21.15
C GLY A 132 8.08 0.45 20.52
N CYS A 133 7.13 -0.45 20.75
CA CYS A 133 7.19 -1.78 20.14
C CYS A 133 6.96 -1.78 18.61
N PHE A 134 6.55 -0.63 18.06
CA PHE A 134 6.48 -0.36 16.62
C PHE A 134 7.83 0.08 16.02
N GLY A 135 8.90 0.15 16.82
CA GLY A 135 10.19 0.71 16.42
C GLY A 135 10.23 2.21 16.69
N CYS A 136 10.58 3.01 15.69
CA CYS A 136 10.76 4.45 15.84
C CYS A 136 10.09 5.25 14.71
N LEU A 137 9.52 6.40 15.06
CA LEU A 137 8.94 7.37 14.15
C LEU A 137 9.31 8.77 14.60
N ASP A 138 9.56 9.66 13.67
CA ASP A 138 9.59 11.08 13.96
C ASP A 138 8.17 11.65 13.82
N VAL A 139 7.83 12.58 14.71
CA VAL A 139 6.52 13.25 14.73
C VAL A 139 6.70 14.76 14.66
N ALA A 140 5.84 15.44 13.90
CA ALA A 140 5.69 16.89 13.91
C ALA A 140 4.24 17.25 14.26
N PHE A 141 4.08 18.25 15.13
CA PHE A 141 2.77 18.70 15.62
C PHE A 141 2.34 19.94 14.86
N LEU A 142 1.30 19.85 14.05
CA LEU A 142 0.86 20.99 13.26
C LEU A 142 -0.07 21.88 14.10
N PRO A 143 -0.03 23.21 13.92
CA PRO A 143 -0.95 24.10 14.60
C PRO A 143 -2.40 23.73 14.26
N GLU A 144 -3.32 23.84 15.23
CA GLU A 144 -4.75 23.72 14.96
C GLU A 144 -5.21 24.89 14.08
N THR A 145 -5.12 24.75 12.76
CA THR A 145 -5.64 25.74 11.83
C THR A 145 -7.13 25.48 11.61
N GLY A 146 -7.97 26.09 12.45
CA GLY A 146 -9.42 26.17 12.22
C GLY A 146 -10.11 24.84 11.96
N ALA A 147 -9.69 23.77 12.66
CA ALA A 147 -10.31 22.46 12.54
C ALA A 147 -11.80 22.60 12.83
N THR A 148 -12.63 22.51 11.79
CA THR A 148 -14.04 22.15 11.98
C THR A 148 -14.04 20.85 12.75
N ASP A 149 -14.87 20.72 13.80
CA ASP A 149 -14.89 19.64 14.79
C ASP A 149 -15.12 18.23 14.18
N GLY A 150 -14.24 17.76 13.29
CA GLY A 150 -14.43 16.61 12.41
C GLY A 150 -15.79 16.55 11.69
N GLY A 151 -16.64 17.59 11.80
CA GLY A 151 -18.09 17.52 11.66
C GLY A 151 -18.51 17.06 10.27
N ASP A 152 -17.78 17.57 9.28
CA ASP A 152 -18.02 17.35 7.86
C ASP A 152 -17.23 16.15 7.31
N VAL A 153 -16.35 15.53 8.10
CA VAL A 153 -15.62 14.33 7.69
C VAL A 153 -16.55 13.12 7.80
N PRO A 154 -16.79 12.36 6.71
CA PRO A 154 -17.67 11.19 6.74
C PRO A 154 -17.24 10.18 7.80
N GLN A 155 -18.19 9.64 8.56
CA GLN A 155 -17.92 8.69 9.65
C GLN A 155 -17.23 7.39 9.18
N ASP A 156 -17.42 7.00 7.92
CA ASP A 156 -16.80 5.81 7.32
C ASP A 156 -15.39 6.09 6.78
N LEU A 157 -14.92 7.34 6.75
CA LEU A 157 -13.64 7.66 6.10
C LEU A 157 -12.46 7.04 6.85
N ALA A 158 -11.65 6.24 6.15
CA ALA A 158 -10.51 5.55 6.72
C ALA A 158 -9.18 6.12 6.20
N VAL A 159 -9.11 6.39 4.89
CA VAL A 159 -7.89 6.84 4.22
C VAL A 159 -8.21 7.96 3.24
N LEU A 160 -7.34 8.98 3.19
CA LEU A 160 -7.26 9.93 2.09
C LEU A 160 -6.03 9.63 1.25
N LEU A 161 -6.23 9.26 -0.02
CA LEU A 161 -5.13 9.08 -0.97
C LEU A 161 -5.02 10.27 -1.91
N TYR A 162 -3.86 10.89 -1.94
CA TYR A 162 -3.61 12.01 -2.84
C TYR A 162 -3.19 11.54 -4.22
N THR A 163 -3.84 12.09 -5.24
CA THR A 163 -3.48 11.87 -6.65
C THR A 163 -3.00 13.17 -7.28
N THR A 164 -2.18 13.07 -8.33
CA THR A 164 -1.79 14.21 -9.15
C THR A 164 -3.03 14.72 -9.87
N GLY A 165 -3.62 15.81 -9.37
CA GLY A 165 -4.78 16.44 -9.99
C GLY A 165 -4.41 17.01 -11.36
N THR A 166 -5.31 16.88 -12.34
CA THR A 166 -5.19 17.47 -13.68
C THR A 166 -5.00 18.99 -13.70
N THR A 167 -5.35 19.67 -12.60
CA THR A 167 -5.29 21.13 -12.44
C THR A 167 -4.06 21.61 -11.66
N GLY A 168 -3.15 20.71 -11.26
CA GLY A 168 -1.96 21.03 -10.45
C GLY A 168 -2.20 21.01 -8.93
N ASP A 169 -3.44 21.19 -8.49
CA ASP A 169 -3.82 21.10 -7.07
C ASP A 169 -3.94 19.64 -6.60
N PRO A 170 -3.49 19.33 -5.37
CA PRO A 170 -3.55 17.97 -4.83
C PRO A 170 -5.01 17.58 -4.55
N LYS A 171 -5.46 16.43 -5.08
CA LYS A 171 -6.82 15.92 -4.85
C LYS A 171 -6.78 14.74 -3.89
N GLY A 172 -7.48 14.85 -2.77
CA GLY A 172 -7.61 13.78 -1.77
C GLY A 172 -8.81 12.88 -2.09
N VAL A 173 -8.54 11.66 -2.56
CA VAL A 173 -9.57 10.64 -2.76
C VAL A 173 -9.96 10.04 -1.42
N MET A 174 -11.24 10.16 -1.07
CA MET A 174 -11.82 9.63 0.16
C MET A 174 -12.13 8.14 0.03
N LEU A 175 -11.40 7.30 0.78
CA LEU A 175 -11.62 5.86 0.85
C LEU A 175 -12.14 5.48 2.23
N GLY A 176 -13.40 5.03 2.28
CA GLY A 176 -14.01 4.55 3.51
C GLY A 176 -13.58 3.14 3.91
N HIS A 177 -13.92 2.69 5.12
CA HIS A 177 -13.65 1.33 5.56
C HIS A 177 -14.29 0.29 4.64
N ARG A 178 -15.53 0.54 4.19
CA ARG A 178 -16.20 -0.36 3.22
C ARG A 178 -15.48 -0.41 1.87
N ASN A 179 -14.88 0.70 1.45
CA ASN A 179 -14.15 0.76 0.18
C ASN A 179 -12.91 -0.13 0.25
N LEU A 180 -12.12 0.01 1.32
CA LEU A 180 -10.92 -0.80 1.55
C LEU A 180 -11.27 -2.28 1.70
N ALA A 181 -12.31 -2.62 2.46
CA ALA A 181 -12.78 -3.99 2.60
C ALA A 181 -13.22 -4.60 1.26
N PHE A 182 -13.95 -3.83 0.43
CA PHE A 182 -14.33 -4.27 -0.91
C PHE A 182 -13.11 -4.46 -1.82
N GLY A 183 -12.25 -3.45 -1.96
CA GLY A 183 -11.10 -3.49 -2.87
C GLY A 183 -10.09 -4.57 -2.50
N GLY A 184 -9.76 -4.69 -1.21
CA GLY A 184 -8.90 -5.76 -0.71
C GLY A 184 -9.51 -7.14 -0.92
N GLY A 185 -10.79 -7.32 -0.64
CA GLY A 185 -11.50 -8.59 -0.77
C GLY A 185 -11.63 -9.03 -2.23
N ALA A 186 -11.97 -8.11 -3.12
CA ALA A 186 -12.03 -8.34 -4.55
C ALA A 186 -10.64 -8.71 -5.11
N SER A 187 -9.58 -8.02 -4.69
CA SER A 187 -8.20 -8.34 -5.08
C SER A 187 -7.78 -9.73 -4.58
N ALA A 188 -8.03 -10.03 -3.32
CA ALA A 188 -7.72 -11.33 -2.71
C ALA A 188 -8.44 -12.48 -3.43
N GLN A 189 -9.75 -12.32 -3.66
CA GLN A 189 -10.56 -13.29 -4.38
C GLN A 189 -10.03 -13.47 -5.80
N LEU A 190 -9.83 -12.39 -6.56
CA LEU A 190 -9.35 -12.39 -7.93
C LEU A 190 -8.05 -13.20 -8.06
N ARG A 191 -7.09 -12.99 -7.15
CA ARG A 191 -5.76 -13.62 -7.15
C ARG A 191 -5.76 -15.04 -6.57
N GLY A 192 -6.89 -15.49 -6.04
CA GLY A 192 -7.00 -16.77 -5.33
C GLY A 192 -6.05 -16.81 -4.14
N MET A 193 -5.95 -15.71 -3.39
CA MET A 193 -5.05 -15.60 -2.24
C MET A 193 -5.46 -16.54 -1.11
N THR A 194 -4.48 -17.06 -0.40
CA THR A 194 -4.59 -17.90 0.78
C THR A 194 -3.55 -17.48 1.83
N ALA A 195 -3.75 -17.88 3.08
CA ALA A 195 -2.81 -17.59 4.16
C ALA A 195 -1.46 -18.35 4.06
N ARG A 196 -1.22 -19.08 2.97
CA ARG A 196 0.06 -19.71 2.63
C ARG A 196 0.89 -18.87 1.67
N ASP A 197 0.29 -17.82 1.11
CA ASP A 197 0.97 -16.95 0.18
C ASP A 197 1.94 -16.01 0.88
N VAL A 198 3.01 -15.71 0.17
CA VAL A 198 3.96 -14.64 0.47
C VAL A 198 3.94 -13.65 -0.69
N VAL A 199 3.61 -12.39 -0.38
CA VAL A 199 3.48 -11.29 -1.34
C VAL A 199 4.70 -10.39 -1.27
N TYR A 200 5.28 -10.04 -2.42
CA TYR A 200 6.37 -9.05 -2.47
C TYR A 200 5.80 -7.63 -2.56
N GLY A 201 5.93 -6.87 -1.46
CA GLY A 201 5.29 -5.58 -1.23
C GLY A 201 6.19 -4.38 -1.55
N THR A 202 6.50 -4.16 -2.82
CA THR A 202 7.35 -3.04 -3.28
C THR A 202 6.56 -1.89 -3.91
N LEU A 203 5.27 -2.07 -4.18
CA LEU A 203 4.40 -0.98 -4.61
C LEU A 203 4.11 -0.05 -3.42
N PRO A 204 4.23 1.28 -3.56
CA PRO A 204 4.08 2.19 -2.43
C PRO A 204 2.74 2.02 -1.70
N LEU A 205 2.77 1.97 -0.36
CA LEU A 205 1.55 1.95 0.47
C LEU A 205 0.77 3.27 0.42
N SER A 206 1.40 4.35 -0.06
CA SER A 206 0.76 5.63 -0.40
C SER A 206 0.06 5.64 -1.76
N HIS A 207 0.13 4.55 -2.52
CA HIS A 207 -0.58 4.37 -3.77
C HIS A 207 -1.68 3.31 -3.60
N VAL A 208 -2.84 3.51 -4.23
CA VAL A 208 -4.01 2.62 -4.04
C VAL A 208 -3.70 1.16 -4.36
N PHE A 209 -2.81 0.91 -5.31
CA PHE A 209 -2.41 -0.45 -5.68
C PHE A 209 -1.66 -1.15 -4.52
N GLY A 210 -0.72 -0.46 -3.86
CA GLY A 210 -0.04 -0.99 -2.68
C GLY A 210 -0.97 -1.07 -1.46
N LEU A 211 -1.81 -0.06 -1.25
CA LEU A 211 -2.72 0.00 -0.11
C LEU A 211 -3.83 -1.06 -0.16
N ALA A 212 -4.59 -1.12 -1.26
CA ALA A 212 -5.76 -1.98 -1.37
C ALA A 212 -5.38 -3.39 -1.85
N SER A 213 -4.70 -3.49 -3.00
CA SER A 213 -4.48 -4.80 -3.64
C SER A 213 -3.35 -5.62 -3.02
N VAL A 214 -2.42 -4.99 -2.30
CA VAL A 214 -1.31 -5.67 -1.61
C VAL A 214 -1.58 -5.73 -0.11
N LEU A 215 -1.54 -4.59 0.60
CA LEU A 215 -1.68 -4.57 2.05
C LEU A 215 -3.04 -5.08 2.51
N THR A 216 -4.13 -4.47 2.04
CA THR A 216 -5.47 -4.83 2.52
C THR A 216 -5.88 -6.24 2.09
N ALA A 217 -5.60 -6.63 0.85
CA ALA A 217 -5.84 -7.99 0.37
C ALA A 217 -5.10 -9.06 1.21
N SER A 218 -3.84 -8.79 1.56
CA SER A 218 -3.04 -9.73 2.37
C SER A 218 -3.55 -9.84 3.80
N VAL A 219 -3.92 -8.71 4.41
CA VAL A 219 -4.52 -8.68 5.76
C VAL A 219 -5.88 -9.37 5.79
N MET A 220 -6.70 -9.25 4.74
CA MET A 220 -8.00 -9.95 4.73
C MET A 220 -7.87 -11.48 4.71
N ILE A 221 -6.77 -12.00 4.16
CA ILE A 221 -6.54 -13.44 3.99
C ILE A 221 -5.56 -14.01 5.02
N GLY A 222 -4.72 -13.17 5.63
CA GLY A 222 -3.69 -13.62 6.56
C GLY A 222 -2.40 -14.07 5.86
N ALA A 223 -2.08 -13.47 4.70
CA ALA A 223 -0.88 -13.76 3.93
C ALA A 223 0.32 -12.91 4.42
N GLU A 224 1.54 -13.44 4.31
CA GLU A 224 2.77 -12.70 4.61
C GLU A 224 3.02 -11.65 3.52
N VAL A 225 3.43 -10.44 3.91
CA VAL A 225 3.94 -9.42 2.99
C VAL A 225 5.40 -9.10 3.31
N ARG A 226 6.28 -9.28 2.33
CA ARG A 226 7.68 -8.83 2.39
C ARG A 226 7.76 -7.43 1.78
N LEU A 227 7.76 -6.43 2.64
CA LEU A 227 7.83 -5.03 2.27
C LEU A 227 9.26 -4.67 1.86
N GLU A 228 9.39 -3.96 0.76
CA GLU A 228 10.64 -3.35 0.35
C GLU A 228 10.38 -1.88 0.12
N ALA A 229 11.10 -1.03 0.85
CA ALA A 229 11.01 0.42 0.67
C ALA A 229 11.26 0.76 -0.79
N ARG A 230 12.33 0.21 -1.39
CA ARG A 230 12.79 0.52 -2.74
C ARG A 230 12.82 -0.69 -3.63
N PHE A 231 12.35 -0.50 -4.86
CA PHE A 231 12.57 -1.47 -5.92
C PHE A 231 14.06 -1.57 -6.25
N SER A 232 14.56 -2.80 -6.27
CA SER A 232 15.85 -3.18 -6.85
C SER A 232 15.62 -4.42 -7.70
N ALA A 233 16.09 -4.41 -8.95
CA ALA A 233 15.93 -5.54 -9.85
C ALA A 233 16.57 -6.81 -9.29
N GLN A 234 17.73 -6.69 -8.65
CA GLN A 234 18.43 -7.79 -7.98
C GLN A 234 17.60 -8.38 -6.85
N LYS A 235 17.23 -7.57 -5.85
CA LYS A 235 16.46 -8.05 -4.69
C LYS A 235 15.12 -8.64 -5.11
N PHE A 236 14.46 -8.02 -6.09
CA PHE A 236 13.22 -8.50 -6.66
C PHE A 236 13.41 -9.87 -7.31
N TYR A 237 14.43 -10.04 -8.15
CA TYR A 237 14.78 -11.33 -8.77
C TYR A 237 15.05 -12.42 -7.72
N GLU A 238 15.89 -12.12 -6.73
CA GLU A 238 16.26 -13.06 -5.65
C GLU A 238 15.05 -13.46 -4.82
N ALA A 239 14.19 -12.51 -4.44
CA ALA A 239 12.97 -12.78 -3.68
C ALA A 239 11.98 -13.64 -4.48
N LEU A 240 11.80 -13.35 -5.77
CA LEU A 240 10.94 -14.15 -6.65
C LEU A 240 11.41 -15.61 -6.78
N ARG A 241 12.69 -15.89 -6.58
CA ARG A 241 13.25 -17.24 -6.57
C ARG A 241 13.26 -17.89 -5.18
N SER A 242 12.86 -17.16 -4.14
CA SER A 242 13.01 -17.56 -2.74
C SER A 242 11.71 -17.32 -1.94
N GLY A 243 10.68 -18.11 -2.28
CA GLY A 243 9.44 -18.19 -1.52
C GLY A 243 8.38 -17.14 -1.82
N ILE A 244 8.62 -16.14 -2.67
CA ILE A 244 7.53 -15.24 -3.12
C ILE A 244 6.60 -16.01 -4.05
N THR A 245 5.32 -15.97 -3.71
CA THR A 245 4.25 -16.65 -4.45
C THR A 245 3.43 -15.70 -5.32
N LEU A 246 3.30 -14.42 -4.91
CA LEU A 246 2.52 -13.40 -5.60
C LEU A 246 3.33 -12.13 -5.77
N VAL A 247 3.26 -11.54 -6.96
CA VAL A 247 3.82 -10.21 -7.20
C VAL A 247 2.92 -9.36 -8.08
N SER A 248 2.81 -8.09 -7.71
CA SER A 248 2.25 -7.03 -8.53
C SER A 248 3.34 -6.02 -8.84
N ALA A 249 3.48 -5.64 -10.10
CA ALA A 249 4.47 -4.66 -10.52
C ALA A 249 3.88 -3.73 -11.59
N VAL A 250 4.65 -2.72 -11.96
CA VAL A 250 4.39 -1.88 -13.13
C VAL A 250 5.31 -2.33 -14.28
N PRO A 251 5.02 -2.00 -15.55
CA PRO A 251 5.81 -2.47 -16.68
C PRO A 251 7.31 -2.24 -16.55
N GLN A 252 7.70 -1.08 -16.02
CA GLN A 252 9.11 -0.73 -15.83
C GLN A 252 9.83 -1.69 -14.87
N MET A 253 9.17 -2.15 -13.81
CA MET A 253 9.76 -3.11 -12.88
C MET A 253 9.96 -4.47 -13.52
N HIS A 254 8.97 -4.93 -14.31
CA HIS A 254 9.09 -6.16 -15.09
C HIS A 254 10.25 -6.07 -16.09
N ALA A 255 10.46 -4.91 -16.71
CA ALA A 255 11.58 -4.69 -17.62
C ALA A 255 12.94 -4.76 -16.93
N LEU A 256 13.07 -4.08 -15.80
CA LEU A 256 14.32 -4.05 -15.06
C LEU A 256 14.71 -5.43 -14.52
N VAL A 257 13.76 -6.24 -14.03
CA VAL A 257 14.08 -7.60 -13.56
C VAL A 257 14.46 -8.54 -14.71
N MET A 258 13.77 -8.45 -15.86
CA MET A 258 14.12 -9.26 -17.03
C MET A 258 15.48 -8.86 -17.63
N GLN A 259 15.78 -7.57 -17.65
CA GLN A 259 17.10 -7.06 -18.05
C GLN A 259 18.19 -7.57 -17.09
N TYR A 260 17.98 -7.44 -15.79
CA TYR A 260 18.92 -7.94 -14.78
C TYR A 260 19.21 -9.44 -14.98
N ALA A 261 18.16 -10.27 -15.15
CA ALA A 261 18.34 -11.69 -15.39
C ALA A 261 19.15 -12.00 -16.66
N LYS A 262 18.88 -11.26 -17.75
CA LYS A 262 19.63 -11.38 -19.01
C LYS A 262 21.11 -11.02 -18.83
N GLU A 263 21.42 -9.97 -18.07
CA GLU A 263 22.79 -9.57 -17.72
C GLU A 263 23.51 -10.64 -16.88
N GLN A 264 22.77 -11.43 -16.10
CA GLN A 264 23.29 -12.60 -15.39
C GLN A 264 23.39 -13.87 -16.27
N GLY A 265 23.08 -13.78 -17.57
CA GLY A 265 23.09 -14.93 -18.50
C GLY A 265 21.89 -15.87 -18.33
N LEU A 266 20.83 -15.43 -17.66
CA LEU A 266 19.63 -16.22 -17.39
C LEU A 266 18.51 -15.81 -18.35
N GLN A 267 17.81 -16.80 -18.91
CA GLN A 267 16.71 -16.57 -19.86
C GLN A 267 15.32 -16.65 -19.22
N SER A 268 15.23 -17.22 -18.02
CA SER A 268 13.98 -17.35 -17.25
C SER A 268 14.23 -17.13 -15.76
N LEU A 269 13.15 -16.89 -15.02
CA LEU A 269 13.18 -16.72 -13.58
C LEU A 269 13.51 -18.04 -12.86
N GLY A 270 12.89 -19.14 -13.29
CA GLY A 270 13.06 -20.46 -12.66
C GLY A 270 12.57 -20.52 -11.21
N SER A 271 11.50 -19.79 -10.89
CA SER A 271 10.91 -19.81 -9.54
C SER A 271 10.11 -21.09 -9.31
N PRO A 272 10.29 -21.79 -8.17
CA PRO A 272 9.47 -22.95 -7.81
C PRO A 272 8.12 -22.56 -7.18
N ASP A 273 7.99 -21.34 -6.65
CA ASP A 273 6.87 -20.94 -5.79
C ASP A 273 5.94 -19.89 -6.44
N LEU A 274 6.45 -19.12 -7.39
CA LEU A 274 5.71 -18.03 -8.02
C LEU A 274 4.52 -18.59 -8.80
N ARG A 275 3.31 -18.17 -8.41
CA ARG A 275 2.05 -18.64 -9.01
C ARG A 275 1.18 -17.53 -9.58
N TYR A 276 1.53 -16.26 -9.34
CA TYR A 276 0.76 -15.12 -9.84
C TYR A 276 1.67 -13.92 -10.07
N VAL A 277 1.55 -13.32 -11.25
CA VAL A 277 2.19 -12.06 -11.62
C VAL A 277 1.13 -11.17 -12.25
N SER A 278 1.08 -9.90 -11.83
CA SER A 278 0.28 -8.89 -12.52
C SER A 278 1.07 -7.64 -12.83
N SER A 279 0.82 -7.07 -14.01
CA SER A 279 1.20 -5.71 -14.37
C SER A 279 -0.03 -4.81 -14.22
N GLY A 280 0.14 -3.58 -13.77
CA GLY A 280 -0.95 -2.60 -13.73
C GLY A 280 -0.46 -1.19 -14.04
N ALA A 281 -1.42 -0.25 -14.06
CA ALA A 281 -1.20 1.18 -14.31
C ALA A 281 -0.75 1.59 -15.73
N ALA A 282 -0.70 0.65 -16.67
CA ALA A 282 -0.43 0.93 -18.08
C ALA A 282 -1.04 -0.15 -19.00
N PRO A 283 -1.31 0.17 -20.28
CA PRO A 283 -1.70 -0.82 -21.27
C PRO A 283 -0.66 -1.94 -21.41
N LEU A 284 -1.14 -3.15 -21.71
CA LEU A 284 -0.29 -4.30 -21.93
C LEU A 284 -0.04 -4.50 -23.43
N ASP A 285 1.24 -4.55 -23.80
CA ASP A 285 1.66 -4.88 -25.16
C ASP A 285 1.71 -6.42 -25.37
N PRO A 286 1.19 -6.98 -26.48
CA PRO A 286 1.14 -8.43 -26.69
C PRO A 286 2.52 -9.11 -26.76
N ASP A 287 3.49 -8.48 -27.43
CA ASP A 287 4.86 -9.02 -27.55
C ASP A 287 5.58 -8.95 -26.20
N TRP A 288 5.30 -7.90 -25.44
CA TRP A 288 5.74 -7.77 -24.05
C TRP A 288 5.16 -8.85 -23.16
N LYS A 289 3.84 -9.08 -23.23
CA LYS A 289 3.15 -10.12 -22.47
C LYS A 289 3.80 -11.48 -22.70
N THR A 290 3.99 -11.85 -23.96
CA THR A 290 4.60 -13.13 -24.35
C THR A 290 6.00 -13.30 -23.76
N ARG A 291 6.85 -12.26 -23.84
CA ARG A 291 8.20 -12.27 -23.26
C ARG A 291 8.18 -12.39 -21.73
N ALA A 292 7.30 -11.65 -21.07
CA ALA A 292 7.16 -11.70 -19.63
C ALA A 292 6.68 -13.08 -19.16
N GLU A 293 5.70 -13.68 -19.84
CA GLU A 293 5.21 -15.02 -19.50
C GLU A 293 6.30 -16.09 -19.69
N ALA A 294 7.07 -16.02 -20.77
CA ALA A 294 8.22 -16.91 -20.97
C ALA A 294 9.28 -16.75 -19.87
N PHE A 295 9.50 -15.52 -19.40
CA PHE A 295 10.42 -15.25 -18.30
C PHE A 295 9.91 -15.79 -16.95
N TYR A 296 8.67 -15.47 -16.57
CA TYR A 296 8.11 -15.83 -15.27
C TYR A 296 7.68 -17.30 -15.17
N GLY A 297 7.32 -17.94 -16.29
CA GLY A 297 6.72 -19.28 -16.30
C GLY A 297 5.27 -19.32 -15.81
N VAL A 298 4.63 -18.15 -15.63
CA VAL A 298 3.23 -18.00 -15.25
C VAL A 298 2.57 -16.91 -16.09
N ALA A 299 1.25 -16.98 -16.19
CA ALA A 299 0.46 -16.00 -16.95
C ALA A 299 0.59 -14.59 -16.36
N LEU A 300 0.87 -13.61 -17.22
CA LEU A 300 0.94 -12.21 -16.82
C LEU A 300 -0.48 -11.63 -16.83
N GLN A 301 -1.00 -11.35 -15.65
CA GLN A 301 -2.31 -10.73 -15.50
C GLN A 301 -2.23 -9.21 -15.67
N ASN A 302 -3.29 -8.59 -16.17
CA ASN A 302 -3.44 -7.14 -16.22
C ASN A 302 -4.82 -6.73 -15.71
N GLY A 303 -5.00 -5.44 -15.45
CA GLY A 303 -6.29 -4.90 -15.06
C GLY A 303 -6.34 -3.40 -15.20
N TYR A 304 -7.55 -2.90 -15.02
CA TYR A 304 -7.87 -1.48 -15.00
C TYR A 304 -8.46 -1.10 -13.65
N GLY A 305 -8.05 0.06 -13.17
CA GLY A 305 -8.79 0.75 -12.15
C GLY A 305 -8.14 2.08 -11.81
N MET A 306 -8.65 2.69 -10.75
CA MET A 306 -8.31 4.06 -10.36
C MET A 306 -8.42 4.20 -8.85
N THR A 307 -7.81 5.24 -8.29
CA THR A 307 -7.82 5.52 -6.86
C THR A 307 -9.25 5.65 -6.33
N GLU A 308 -10.11 6.35 -7.08
CA GLU A 308 -11.52 6.61 -6.79
C GLU A 308 -12.38 5.34 -6.73
N ALA A 309 -11.93 4.25 -7.37
CA ALA A 309 -12.58 2.95 -7.35
C ALA A 309 -11.91 1.95 -6.39
N THR A 310 -10.96 2.40 -5.56
CA THR A 310 -10.20 1.53 -4.64
C THR A 310 -9.42 0.43 -5.35
N ALA A 311 -8.58 0.86 -6.31
CA ALA A 311 -7.64 0.09 -7.11
C ALA A 311 -8.21 -0.69 -8.30
N GLY A 312 -9.16 -1.61 -8.12
CA GLY A 312 -9.55 -2.55 -9.18
C GLY A 312 -10.98 -2.35 -9.69
N ILE A 313 -11.15 -2.16 -11.00
CA ILE A 313 -12.45 -2.17 -11.69
C ILE A 313 -12.58 -3.43 -12.55
N CYS A 314 -11.55 -3.75 -13.33
CA CYS A 314 -11.46 -4.94 -14.17
C CYS A 314 -10.10 -5.60 -13.98
N ALA A 315 -10.03 -6.93 -14.09
CA ALA A 315 -8.75 -7.63 -14.13
C ALA A 315 -8.88 -9.03 -14.72
N THR A 316 -7.82 -9.48 -15.37
CA THR A 316 -7.74 -10.76 -16.06
C THR A 316 -7.54 -11.93 -15.10
N ARG A 317 -7.96 -13.11 -15.57
CA ARG A 317 -7.57 -14.44 -15.08
C ARG A 317 -7.22 -15.32 -16.28
N SER A 318 -6.32 -14.83 -17.11
CA SER A 318 -5.94 -15.49 -18.35
C SER A 318 -5.02 -16.66 -18.10
N ALA A 319 -5.13 -17.69 -18.95
CA ALA A 319 -4.15 -18.76 -19.01
C ALA A 319 -2.83 -18.24 -19.61
N ILE A 320 -1.74 -18.96 -19.36
CA ILE A 320 -0.44 -18.63 -19.95
C ILE A 320 -0.52 -18.82 -21.48
N GLY A 321 0.02 -17.89 -22.26
CA GLY A 321 -0.05 -17.90 -23.71
C GLY A 321 -1.35 -17.37 -24.31
N ASP A 322 -2.31 -16.93 -23.50
CA ASP A 322 -3.50 -16.22 -23.98
C ASP A 322 -3.08 -14.89 -24.66
N PRO A 323 -3.42 -14.63 -25.94
CA PRO A 323 -3.02 -13.40 -26.62
C PRO A 323 -3.84 -12.16 -26.18
N ASP A 324 -4.91 -12.33 -25.39
CA ASP A 324 -5.73 -11.19 -24.98
C ASP A 324 -4.95 -10.24 -24.04
N VAL A 325 -4.96 -8.96 -24.42
CA VAL A 325 -4.36 -7.85 -23.66
C VAL A 325 -5.42 -6.87 -23.13
N SER A 326 -6.70 -7.23 -23.26
CA SER A 326 -7.81 -6.50 -22.65
C SER A 326 -7.69 -6.47 -21.12
N VAL A 327 -8.48 -5.62 -20.48
CA VAL A 327 -8.51 -5.50 -19.02
C VAL A 327 -9.53 -6.44 -18.38
N ALA A 328 -10.14 -7.34 -19.17
CA ALA A 328 -11.25 -8.22 -18.82
C ALA A 328 -12.56 -7.48 -18.44
N PRO A 329 -13.67 -8.23 -18.23
CA PRO A 329 -14.90 -7.67 -17.69
C PRO A 329 -14.75 -7.09 -16.26
N PRO A 330 -15.72 -6.29 -15.79
CA PRO A 330 -15.73 -5.75 -14.44
C PRO A 330 -15.69 -6.84 -13.36
N LEU A 331 -15.04 -6.51 -12.24
CA LEU A 331 -15.01 -7.35 -11.05
C LEU A 331 -16.44 -7.58 -10.52
N ARG A 332 -16.64 -8.70 -9.81
CA ARG A 332 -17.93 -8.99 -9.16
C ARG A 332 -18.32 -7.85 -8.23
N GLY A 333 -19.54 -7.33 -8.40
CA GLY A 333 -20.04 -6.19 -7.62
C GLY A 333 -19.72 -4.82 -8.22
N VAL A 334 -19.09 -4.76 -9.39
CA VAL A 334 -18.83 -3.53 -10.15
C VAL A 334 -19.70 -3.51 -11.41
N GLU A 335 -20.42 -2.41 -11.62
CA GLU A 335 -21.11 -2.12 -12.88
C GLU A 335 -20.35 -1.02 -13.63
N VAL A 336 -20.11 -1.23 -14.93
CA VAL A 336 -19.48 -0.23 -15.80
C VAL A 336 -20.48 0.18 -16.88
N ARG A 337 -20.59 1.48 -17.13
CA ARG A 337 -21.44 2.06 -18.17
C ARG A 337 -20.64 2.98 -19.06
N TRP A 338 -20.88 2.89 -20.36
CA TRP A 338 -20.32 3.81 -21.34
C TRP A 338 -21.31 4.95 -21.54
N ALA A 339 -20.96 6.15 -21.07
CA ALA A 339 -21.74 7.33 -21.38
C ALA A 339 -21.47 7.71 -22.84
N GLN A 340 -22.53 7.86 -23.65
CA GLN A 340 -22.39 8.55 -24.92
C GLN A 340 -22.08 10.02 -24.59
N ILE A 341 -20.88 10.46 -24.93
CA ILE A 341 -20.55 11.88 -24.91
C ILE A 341 -21.25 12.47 -26.13
N VAL A 342 -22.34 13.19 -25.91
CA VAL A 342 -23.08 13.96 -26.93
C VAL A 342 -22.33 15.26 -27.19
#